data_AF-A0AAN8ZNE1-F1
#
_entry.id   AF-A0AAN8ZNE1-F1
#
_cell.length_a   1.000
_cell.length_b   1.000
_cell.length_c   1.000
_cell.angle_alpha   90.00
_cell.angle_beta   90.00
_cell.angle_gamma   90.00
#
_symmetry.space_group_name_H-M   'P 1'
#
loop_
_entity.id
_entity.type
_entity.pdbx_description
1 polymer ?
#
loop_
_entity_poly.entity_id
_entity_poly.type
_entity_poly.pdbx_seq_one_letter_code
_entity_poly.pdbx_strand_id
1 'polypeptide(L)'
;MCASPENIRRIMLTAYDLDMVETGDYAFFNTEIFSGTSGNNKPWYNASDTDEQNLKARKAYDAVLTVSARTPSIEPYLSFSREV
;
A
#
# COMPACT_ATOMS: atom_id res chain seq x y z
N MET A 1 -9.98 1.49 3.98
CA MET A 1 -9.34 0.63 5.01
C MET A 1 -8.31 1.45 5.76
N CYS A 2 -8.41 1.51 7.09
CA CYS A 2 -7.45 2.19 7.96
C CYS A 2 -6.99 1.19 9.02
N ALA A 3 -5.91 0.47 8.72
CA ALA A 3 -5.37 -0.59 9.57
C ALA A 3 -3.85 -0.66 9.40
N SER A 4 -3.17 -1.45 10.24
CA SER A 4 -1.74 -1.71 10.08
C SER A 4 -1.43 -2.33 8.70
N PRO A 5 -0.23 -2.12 8.13
CA PRO A 5 0.15 -2.68 6.83
C PRO A 5 -0.05 -4.20 6.72
N GLU A 6 0.26 -4.94 7.79
CA GLU A 6 0.05 -6.39 7.88
C GLU A 6 -1.43 -6.78 7.75
N ASN A 7 -2.32 -6.04 8.40
CA ASN A 7 -3.76 -6.30 8.34
C ASN A 7 -4.33 -5.96 6.96
N ILE A 8 -3.86 -4.87 6.34
CA ILE A 8 -4.22 -4.55 4.95
C ILE A 8 -3.78 -5.70 4.03
N ARG A 9 -2.56 -6.21 4.20
CA ARG A 9 -2.05 -7.33 3.40
C ARG A 9 -2.92 -8.57 3.54
N ARG A 10 -3.28 -8.93 4.77
CA ARG A 10 -4.14 -10.08 5.05
C ARG A 10 -5.51 -9.91 4.43
N ILE A 11 -6.13 -8.73 4.54
CA ILE A 11 -7.43 -8.44 3.92
C ILE A 11 -7.34 -8.61 2.40
N MET A 12 -6.31 -8.06 1.77
CA MET A 12 -6.15 -8.14 0.31
C MET A 12 -5.90 -9.57 -0.18
N LEU A 13 -5.13 -10.37 0.55
CA LEU A 13 -4.95 -11.79 0.22
C LEU A 13 -6.28 -12.56 0.33
N THR A 14 -7.07 -12.32 1.36
CA THR A 14 -8.41 -12.93 1.49
C THR A 14 -9.35 -12.45 0.40
N ALA A 15 -9.33 -11.17 0.03
CA ALA A 15 -10.14 -10.64 -1.06
C ALA A 15 -9.76 -11.27 -2.41
N TYR A 16 -8.47 -11.53 -2.65
CA TYR A 16 -8.00 -12.25 -3.83
C TYR A 16 -8.53 -13.70 -3.85
N ASP A 17 -8.50 -14.41 -2.72
CA ASP A 17 -9.05 -15.77 -2.60
C ASP A 17 -10.56 -15.87 -2.76
N LEU A 18 -11.27 -14.75 -2.62
CA LEU A 18 -12.72 -14.63 -2.80
C LEU A 18 -13.10 -14.04 -4.17
N ASP A 19 -12.15 -13.97 -5.11
CA ASP A 19 -12.33 -13.39 -6.46
C ASP A 19 -12.84 -11.94 -6.46
N MET A 20 -12.60 -11.18 -5.39
CA MET A 20 -13.04 -9.79 -5.28
C MET A 20 -12.10 -8.80 -5.97
N VAL A 21 -10.88 -9.23 -6.30
CA VAL A 21 -9.84 -8.37 -6.89
C VAL A 21 -9.96 -8.32 -8.42
N GLU A 22 -10.14 -9.47 -9.07
CA GLU A 22 -10.04 -9.58 -10.54
C GLU A 22 -11.37 -9.28 -11.27
N THR A 23 -12.49 -9.27 -10.56
CA THR A 23 -13.84 -9.05 -11.13
C THR A 23 -14.11 -7.60 -11.51
N GLY A 24 -13.43 -6.64 -10.87
CA GLY A 24 -13.69 -5.21 -11.06
C GLY A 24 -14.91 -4.68 -10.30
N ASP A 25 -15.62 -5.54 -9.57
CA ASP A 25 -16.80 -5.18 -8.77
C ASP A 25 -16.45 -4.41 -7.48
N TYR A 26 -15.18 -4.44 -7.08
CA TYR A 26 -14.69 -3.85 -5.84
C TYR A 26 -13.55 -2.87 -6.08
N ALA A 27 -13.61 -1.72 -5.40
CA ALA A 27 -12.53 -0.76 -5.33
C ALA A 27 -11.98 -0.72 -3.90
N PHE A 28 -10.70 -1.03 -3.73
CA PHE A 28 -10.05 -1.07 -2.42
C PHE A 28 -9.30 0.24 -2.19
N PHE A 29 -9.63 0.94 -1.09
CA PHE A 29 -8.89 2.13 -0.67
C PHE A 29 -8.20 1.87 0.67
N ASN A 30 -6.92 2.17 0.80
CA ASN A 30 -6.25 2.26 2.10
C ASN A 30 -5.82 3.70 2.39
N THR A 31 -5.85 4.10 3.67
CA THR A 31 -5.49 5.46 4.09
C THR A 31 -4.17 5.47 4.82
N GLU A 32 -3.18 6.16 4.27
CA GLU A 32 -1.84 6.37 4.83
C GLU A 32 -1.56 7.88 4.89
N ILE A 33 -2.10 8.54 5.92
CA ILE A 33 -2.04 10.01 6.05
C ILE A 33 -0.61 10.51 6.29
N PHE A 34 0.16 9.78 7.10
CA PHE A 34 1.54 10.10 7.44
C PHE A 34 2.46 9.00 6.91
N SER A 35 2.51 8.83 5.59
CA SER A 35 3.60 8.08 4.97
C SER A 35 4.84 8.98 5.00
N GLY A 36 5.87 8.61 5.75
CA GLY A 36 7.16 9.28 5.66
C GLY A 36 7.68 9.30 4.21
N THR A 37 8.66 10.15 3.91
CA THR A 37 9.34 10.22 2.60
C THR A 37 9.91 8.86 2.16
N SER A 38 10.14 7.95 3.11
CA SER A 38 10.42 6.52 2.93
C SER A 38 9.16 5.70 2.65
N GLY A 39 8.27 6.17 1.78
CA GLY A 39 7.04 5.46 1.41
C GLY A 39 7.37 4.01 1.07
N ASN A 40 6.63 3.06 1.65
CA ASN A 40 6.85 1.63 1.42
C ASN A 40 6.68 1.34 -0.07
N ASN A 41 7.77 1.29 -0.84
CA ASN A 41 7.74 1.03 -2.28
C ASN A 41 7.15 -0.35 -2.62
N LYS A 42 7.01 -1.24 -1.62
CA LYS A 42 6.44 -2.58 -1.74
C LYS A 42 5.56 -2.90 -0.52
N PRO A 43 4.38 -2.30 -0.36
CA PRO A 43 3.54 -2.50 0.83
C PRO A 43 2.95 -3.92 0.94
N TRP A 44 3.00 -4.68 -0.15
CA TRP A 44 2.58 -6.09 -0.24
C TRP A 44 3.68 -7.09 0.16
N TYR A 45 4.95 -6.66 0.20
CA TYR A 45 6.09 -7.56 0.37
C TYR A 45 6.33 -7.91 1.85
N ASN A 46 6.52 -9.19 2.13
CA ASN A 46 6.92 -9.71 3.43
C ASN A 46 8.14 -10.63 3.26
N ALA A 47 9.26 -10.26 3.88
CA ALA A 47 10.52 -11.02 3.80
C ALA A 47 10.46 -12.40 4.50
N SER A 48 9.49 -12.61 5.39
CA SER A 48 9.29 -13.88 6.10
C SER A 48 8.29 -14.80 5.39
N ASP A 49 7.76 -14.41 4.24
CA ASP A 49 6.76 -15.16 3.47
C ASP A 49 7.38 -15.75 2.19
N THR A 50 6.70 -16.70 1.55
CA THR A 50 7.22 -17.33 0.32
C THR A 50 7.13 -16.39 -0.88
N ASP A 51 7.94 -16.66 -1.90
CA ASP A 51 7.93 -15.88 -3.14
C ASP A 51 6.57 -15.96 -3.85
N GLU A 52 5.89 -17.11 -3.80
CA GLU A 52 4.55 -17.29 -4.35
C GLU A 52 3.52 -16.43 -3.61
N GLN A 53 3.58 -16.37 -2.29
CA GLN A 53 2.68 -15.53 -1.49
C GLN A 53 2.94 -14.05 -1.71
N ASN A 54 4.19 -13.65 -1.86
CA ASN A 54 4.54 -12.27 -2.21
C ASN A 54 4.06 -11.90 -3.62
N LEU A 55 4.15 -12.82 -4.58
CA LEU A 55 3.61 -12.61 -5.93
C LEU A 55 2.08 -12.49 -5.91
N LYS A 56 1.39 -13.32 -5.13
CA LYS A 56 -0.05 -13.24 -4.93
C LYS A 56 -0.47 -11.93 -4.25
N ALA A 57 0.23 -11.54 -3.18
CA ALA A 57 -0.01 -10.26 -2.50
C ALA A 57 0.20 -9.08 -3.46
N ARG A 58 1.23 -9.12 -4.31
CA ARG A 58 1.46 -8.10 -5.33
C ARG A 58 0.25 -7.95 -6.26
N LYS A 59 -0.27 -9.06 -6.81
CA LYS A 59 -1.47 -9.04 -7.66
C LYS A 59 -2.70 -8.49 -6.92
N ALA A 60 -2.90 -8.90 -5.67
CA ALA A 60 -3.99 -8.40 -4.85
C ALA A 60 -3.91 -6.87 -4.66
N TYR A 61 -2.69 -6.33 -4.51
CA TYR A 61 -2.46 -4.90 -4.33
C TYR A 61 -2.62 -4.07 -5.61
N ASP A 62 -2.68 -4.68 -6.80
CA ASP A 62 -2.96 -3.94 -8.04
C ASP A 62 -4.35 -3.28 -8.02
N ALA A 63 -5.28 -3.78 -7.20
CA ALA A 63 -6.62 -3.20 -6.99
C ALA A 63 -6.69 -2.17 -5.85
N VAL A 64 -5.57 -1.84 -5.19
CA VAL A 64 -5.54 -0.94 -4.03
C VAL A 64 -5.16 0.47 -4.42
N LEU A 65 -5.97 1.44 -4.00
CA LEU A 65 -5.72 2.87 -4.10
C LEU A 65 -5.36 3.45 -2.73
N THR A 66 -4.12 3.95 -2.60
CA THR A 66 -3.66 4.58 -1.37
C THR A 66 -4.03 6.06 -1.33
N VAL A 67 -4.78 6.47 -0.32
CA VAL A 67 -5.07 7.87 0.01
C VAL A 67 -4.04 8.36 1.01
N SER A 68 -3.26 9.36 0.63
CA SER A 68 -2.22 9.97 1.48
C SER A 68 -2.30 11.49 1.50
N ALA A 69 -1.62 12.12 2.46
CA ALA A 69 -1.46 13.56 2.46
C ALA A 69 -0.60 14.00 1.28
N ARG A 70 -0.97 15.12 0.64
CA ARG A 70 -0.20 15.69 -0.46
C ARG A 70 1.14 16.20 0.06
N THR A 71 2.23 15.55 -0.33
CA THR A 71 3.59 16.07 -0.12
C THR A 71 3.85 17.26 -1.05
N PRO A 72 4.16 18.46 -0.52
CA PRO A 72 4.55 19.59 -1.35
C PRO A 72 5.85 19.28 -2.12
N SER A 73 5.90 19.64 -3.41
CA SER A 73 7.07 19.46 -4.27
C SER A 73 7.84 20.76 -4.51
N ILE A 74 7.64 21.77 -3.65
CA ILE A 74 8.29 23.09 -3.79
C ILE A 74 9.67 23.09 -3.13
N GLU A 75 10.63 23.79 -3.72
CA GLU A 75 12.03 23.80 -3.24
C GLU A 75 12.19 24.20 -1.76
N PRO A 76 11.41 25.18 -1.21
CA PRO A 76 11.49 25.48 0.21
C PRO A 76 11.10 24.29 1.11
N TYR A 77 10.09 23.52 0.71
CA TYR A 77 9.67 22.34 1.45
C TYR A 77 10.69 21.20 1.32
N LEU A 78 11.24 20.99 0.12
CA LEU A 78 12.25 19.95 -0.12
C LEU A 78 13.56 20.24 0.63
N SER A 79 13.97 21.50 0.70
CA SER A 79 15.15 21.92 1.47
C SER A 79 14.94 21.69 2.96
N PHE A 80 13.80 22.14 3.51
CA PHE A 80 13.44 21.86 4.90
C PHE A 80 13.41 20.37 5.21
N SER A 81 12.76 19.56 4.37
CA SER A 81 12.65 18.10 4.56
C SER A 81 13.98 17.34 4.47
N ARG A 82 15.04 17.93 3.90
CA ARG A 82 16.39 17.34 3.86
C ARG A 82 17.24 17.71 5.07
N GLU A 83 16.97 18.86 5.69
CA GLU A 83 17.71 19.36 6.85
C GLU A 83 17.28 18.70 8.17
N VAL A 84 16.04 18.22 8.23
CA VAL A 84 15.42 17.62 9.43
C VAL A 84 15.41 16.10 9.41
#